data_AF-A0A6S6TUU9-F1
#
_entry.id   AF-A0A6S6TUU9-F1
#
_cell.length_a   1.000
_cell.length_b   1.000
_cell.length_c   1.000
_cell.angle_alpha   90.00
_cell.angle_beta   90.00
_cell.angle_gamma   90.00
#
_symmetry.space_group_name_H-M   'P 1'
#
loop_
_entity.id
_entity.type
_entity.pdbx_description
1 polymer ?
#
loop_
_entity_poly.entity_id
_entity_poly.type
_entity_poly.pdbx_seq_one_letter_code
_entity_poly.pdbx_strand_id
1 'polypeptide(L)'
;MSNIIKAFINIVNSPIVKLGEHYSGRNRINNVGKALEVYIQDAFAGTISELDEVKRLEKLSKVFSYEGNQNNPPDLILKNSDAIEVKKLQSKNSAIALNSSYPKHLIFTQIRYNL
;
A
#
# COMPACT_ATOMS: atom_id res chain seq x y z
N MET A 1 -6.85 -1.37 13.08
CA MET A 1 -5.49 -0.83 12.89
C MET A 1 -4.65 -1.85 12.13
N SER A 2 -4.09 -1.48 10.98
CA SER A 2 -3.24 -2.33 10.15
C SER A 2 -1.75 -2.07 10.40
N ASN A 3 -0.90 -3.03 10.05
CA ASN A 3 0.56 -2.95 10.15
C ASN A 3 1.20 -4.00 9.22
N ILE A 4 2.54 -3.95 9.11
CA ILE A 4 3.30 -4.83 8.21
C ILE A 4 3.09 -6.33 8.50
N ILE A 5 2.97 -6.71 9.79
CA ILE A 5 2.77 -8.11 10.19
C ILE A 5 1.41 -8.63 9.70
N LYS A 6 0.36 -7.82 9.85
CA LYS A 6 -0.98 -8.17 9.33
C LYS A 6 -0.98 -8.29 7.81
N ALA A 7 -0.29 -7.39 7.12
CA ALA A 7 -0.16 -7.48 5.67
C ALA A 7 0.53 -8.78 5.25
N PHE A 8 1.62 -9.19 5.91
CA PHE A 8 2.27 -10.47 5.64
C PHE A 8 1.36 -11.67 5.91
N ILE A 9 0.62 -11.67 7.02
CA ILE A 9 -0.35 -12.73 7.33
C ILE A 9 -1.39 -12.84 6.20
N ASN A 10 -1.92 -11.72 5.73
CA ASN A 10 -2.90 -11.70 4.64
C ASN A 10 -2.30 -12.22 3.32
N ILE A 11 -1.05 -11.88 3.00
CA ILE A 11 -0.33 -12.39 1.82
C ILE A 11 -0.14 -13.91 1.92
N VAL A 12 0.30 -14.42 3.08
CA VAL A 12 0.54 -15.85 3.29
C VAL A 12 -0.75 -16.65 3.21
N ASN A 13 -1.85 -16.13 3.76
CA ASN A 13 -3.15 -16.80 3.78
C ASN A 13 -3.90 -16.69 2.44
N SER A 14 -3.56 -15.72 1.59
CA SER A 14 -4.21 -15.49 0.30
C SER A 14 -3.19 -15.06 -0.76
N PRO A 15 -2.29 -15.98 -1.17
CA PRO A 15 -1.24 -15.65 -2.11
C PRO A 15 -1.79 -15.50 -3.52
N ILE A 16 -1.51 -14.35 -4.15
CA ILE A 16 -1.79 -14.14 -5.59
C ILE A 16 -0.48 -14.20 -6.36
N VAL A 17 -0.24 -15.33 -7.02
CA VAL A 17 1.02 -15.57 -7.77
C VAL A 17 1.01 -14.86 -9.14
N LYS A 18 -0.18 -14.62 -9.70
CA LYS A 18 -0.37 -14.00 -11.02
C LYS A 18 -1.10 -12.67 -10.91
N LEU A 19 -0.37 -11.64 -10.48
CA LEU A 19 -0.91 -10.30 -10.23
C LEU A 19 -1.59 -9.68 -11.46
N GLY A 20 -0.96 -9.78 -12.63
CA GLY A 20 -1.50 -9.20 -13.87
C GLY A 20 -2.87 -9.78 -14.23
N GLU A 21 -3.01 -11.11 -14.20
CA GLU A 21 -4.28 -11.79 -14.51
C GLU A 21 -5.35 -11.43 -13.46
N HIS A 22 -5.02 -11.54 -12.17
CA HIS A 22 -5.98 -11.31 -11.08
C HIS A 22 -6.52 -9.87 -11.03
N TYR A 23 -5.67 -8.88 -11.34
CA TYR A 23 -6.03 -7.47 -11.24
C TYR A 23 -6.38 -6.81 -12.59
N SER A 24 -6.16 -7.48 -13.72
CA SER A 24 -6.53 -6.97 -15.06
C SER A 24 -8.03 -6.65 -15.17
N GLY A 25 -8.89 -7.50 -14.59
CA GLY A 25 -10.35 -7.36 -14.65
C GLY A 25 -10.93 -6.33 -13.68
N ARG A 26 -10.26 -6.04 -12.55
CA ARG A 26 -10.79 -5.15 -11.52
C ARG A 26 -10.68 -3.66 -11.88
N ASN A 27 -9.68 -3.25 -12.68
CA ASN A 27 -9.40 -1.82 -12.90
C ASN A 27 -8.70 -1.45 -14.24
N ARG A 28 -8.78 -2.28 -15.30
CA ARG A 28 -8.01 -2.07 -16.56
C ARG A 28 -6.52 -1.81 -16.30
N ILE A 29 -5.96 -2.54 -15.33
CA ILE A 29 -4.56 -2.38 -14.95
C ILE A 29 -3.70 -3.02 -16.03
N ASN A 30 -3.06 -2.18 -16.85
CA ASN A 30 -2.19 -2.61 -17.94
C ASN A 30 -0.73 -2.82 -17.51
N ASN A 31 -0.37 -2.45 -16.28
CA ASN A 31 1.00 -2.50 -15.77
C ASN A 31 1.11 -3.37 -14.52
N VAL A 32 2.00 -4.38 -14.56
CA VAL A 32 2.31 -5.28 -13.45
C VAL A 32 2.77 -4.53 -12.19
N GLY A 33 3.47 -3.40 -12.35
CA GLY A 33 3.85 -2.55 -11.22
C GLY A 33 2.64 -2.01 -10.47
N LYS A 34 1.63 -1.52 -11.21
CA LYS A 34 0.39 -1.04 -10.59
C LYS A 34 -0.42 -2.18 -9.97
N ALA A 35 -0.43 -3.36 -10.59
CA ALA A 35 -1.05 -4.54 -9.99
C ALA A 35 -0.39 -4.94 -8.67
N LEU A 36 0.93 -4.77 -8.55
CA LEU A 36 1.66 -5.00 -7.31
C LEU A 36 1.27 -3.98 -6.22
N GLU A 37 1.18 -2.70 -6.54
CA GLU A 37 0.70 -1.67 -5.60
C GLU A 37 -0.69 -2.01 -5.04
N VAL A 38 -1.63 -2.36 -5.92
CA VAL A 38 -3.01 -2.71 -5.52
C VAL A 38 -3.03 -3.98 -4.67
N TYR A 39 -2.19 -4.98 -4.98
CA TYR A 39 -2.08 -6.17 -4.15
C TYR A 39 -1.56 -5.87 -2.74
N ILE A 40 -0.57 -4.98 -2.63
CA ILE A 40 -0.07 -4.54 -1.32
C ILE A 40 -1.13 -3.73 -0.57
N GLN A 41 -1.86 -2.83 -1.23
CA GLN A 41 -3.00 -2.14 -0.62
C GLN A 41 -4.00 -3.14 -0.02
N ASP A 42 -4.37 -4.15 -0.81
CA ASP A 42 -5.31 -5.18 -0.39
C ASP A 42 -4.78 -6.05 0.74
N ALA A 43 -3.48 -6.35 0.75
CA ALA A 43 -2.83 -7.06 1.85
C ALA A 43 -2.91 -6.26 3.15
N PHE A 44 -2.63 -4.95 3.13
CA PHE A 44 -2.75 -4.11 4.31
C PHE A 44 -4.20 -3.92 4.76
N ALA A 45 -5.17 -3.94 3.85
CA ALA A 45 -6.58 -3.78 4.19
C ALA A 45 -7.34 -5.09 4.46
N GLY A 46 -6.73 -6.24 4.19
CA GLY A 46 -7.40 -7.55 4.30
C GLY A 46 -8.50 -7.71 3.25
N THR A 47 -8.26 -7.23 2.03
CA THR A 47 -9.22 -7.20 0.92
C THR A 47 -8.78 -7.97 -0.32
N ILE A 48 -7.75 -8.81 -0.23
CA ILE A 48 -7.22 -9.58 -1.38
C ILE A 48 -8.36 -10.34 -2.11
N SER A 49 -9.18 -11.04 -1.33
CA SER A 49 -10.32 -11.83 -1.81
C SER A 49 -11.66 -11.08 -1.80
N GLU A 50 -11.67 -9.78 -1.52
CA GLU A 50 -12.89 -8.97 -1.55
C GLU A 50 -13.29 -8.70 -3.01
N LEU A 51 -14.49 -9.15 -3.38
CA LEU A 51 -15.04 -8.96 -4.74
C LEU A 51 -16.01 -7.78 -4.80
N ASP A 52 -16.54 -7.37 -3.65
CA ASP A 52 -17.42 -6.21 -3.55
C ASP A 52 -16.58 -4.94 -3.45
N GLU A 53 -16.50 -4.20 -4.56
CA GLU A 53 -15.64 -3.01 -4.68
C GLU A 53 -16.03 -1.93 -3.66
N VAL A 54 -17.31 -1.81 -3.31
CA VAL A 54 -17.76 -0.81 -2.32
C VAL A 54 -17.20 -1.18 -0.95
N LYS A 55 -17.33 -2.44 -0.53
CA LYS A 55 -16.75 -2.91 0.75
C LYS A 55 -15.24 -2.83 0.77
N ARG A 56 -14.59 -3.08 -0.37
CA ARG A 56 -13.14 -2.91 -0.53
C ARG A 56 -12.73 -1.47 -0.26
N LEU A 57 -13.34 -0.51 -0.96
CA LEU A 57 -13.07 0.93 -0.80
C LEU A 57 -13.35 1.41 0.63
N GLU A 58 -14.41 0.93 1.27
CA GLU A 58 -14.69 1.22 2.68
C GLU A 58 -13.58 0.72 3.61
N LYS A 59 -13.05 -0.49 3.39
CA LYS A 59 -11.95 -1.04 4.19
C LYS A 59 -10.64 -0.28 3.95
N LEU A 60 -10.32 0.05 2.69
CA LEU A 60 -9.16 0.86 2.34
C LEU A 60 -9.21 2.22 3.03
N SER A 61 -10.35 2.93 2.96
CA SER A 61 -10.51 4.24 3.60
C SER A 61 -10.44 4.19 5.13
N LYS A 62 -10.67 3.04 5.75
CA LYS A 62 -10.48 2.83 7.20
C LYS A 62 -9.01 2.59 7.57
N VAL A 63 -8.20 2.12 6.62
CA VAL A 63 -6.82 1.70 6.85
C VAL A 63 -5.81 2.78 6.47
N PHE A 64 -6.03 3.48 5.36
CA PHE A 64 -5.10 4.46 4.83
C PHE A 64 -5.55 5.90 5.15
N SER A 65 -4.58 6.76 5.48
CA SER A 65 -4.74 8.22 5.53
C SER A 65 -4.32 8.89 4.24
N TYR A 66 -3.54 8.20 3.41
CA TYR A 66 -3.05 8.71 2.13
C TYR A 66 -2.86 7.57 1.14
N GLU A 67 -3.26 7.81 -0.10
CA GLU A 67 -2.95 6.99 -1.27
C GLU A 67 -2.22 7.91 -2.27
N GLY A 68 -0.97 7.57 -2.55
CA GLY A 68 -0.03 8.39 -3.30
C GLY A 68 -0.27 8.41 -4.79
N ASN A 69 0.52 9.25 -5.46
CA ASN A 69 0.61 9.29 -6.91
C ASN A 69 2.08 9.43 -7.34
N GLN A 70 2.34 9.26 -8.64
CA GLN A 70 3.70 9.23 -9.20
C GLN A 70 4.57 10.45 -8.82
N ASN A 71 3.96 11.61 -8.60
CA ASN A 71 4.67 12.85 -8.29
C ASN A 71 4.81 13.12 -6.80
N ASN A 72 4.08 12.39 -5.96
CA ASN A 72 3.95 12.64 -4.52
C ASN A 72 4.12 11.32 -3.76
N PRO A 73 5.38 10.86 -3.56
CA PRO A 73 5.63 9.75 -2.66
C PRO A 73 5.28 10.13 -1.21
N PRO A 74 4.92 9.17 -0.34
CA PRO A 74 4.99 7.71 -0.54
C PRO A 74 3.75 7.13 -1.25
N ASP A 75 3.83 5.88 -1.70
CA ASP A 75 2.69 5.19 -2.33
C ASP A 75 1.46 5.07 -1.40
N LEU A 76 1.66 4.82 -0.09
CA LEU A 76 0.58 4.72 0.90
C LEU A 76 1.03 5.29 2.26
N ILE A 77 0.08 5.79 3.05
CA ILE A 77 0.30 6.06 4.49
C ILE A 77 -0.83 5.41 5.28
N LEU A 78 -0.47 4.57 6.24
CA LEU A 78 -1.42 3.99 7.19
C LEU A 78 -1.91 5.07 8.17
N LYS A 79 -3.20 5.04 8.53
CA LYS A 79 -3.73 5.98 9.54
C LYS A 79 -2.95 5.84 10.85
N ASN A 80 -2.37 6.95 11.30
CA ASN A 80 -1.58 7.05 12.53
C ASN A 80 -0.42 6.03 12.60
N SER A 81 0.18 5.68 11.47
CA SER A 81 1.19 4.62 11.36
C SER A 81 2.09 4.85 10.14
N ASP A 82 2.86 3.84 9.76
CA ASP A 82 3.95 3.93 8.80
C ASP A 82 3.52 4.32 7.37
N ALA A 83 4.44 4.98 6.68
CA ALA A 83 4.41 5.16 5.23
C ALA A 83 4.94 3.89 4.53
N ILE A 84 4.38 3.57 3.37
CA ILE A 84 4.71 2.37 2.58
C ILE A 84 5.04 2.81 1.16
N GLU A 85 6.16 2.30 0.66
CA GLU A 85 6.61 2.46 -0.73
C GLU A 85 6.74 1.06 -1.36
N VAL A 86 6.13 0.85 -2.51
CA VAL A 86 6.07 -0.43 -3.22
C VAL A 86 6.99 -0.38 -4.44
N LYS A 87 7.92 -1.34 -4.54
CA LYS A 87 8.85 -1.43 -5.67
C LYS A 87 8.83 -2.82 -6.28
N LYS A 88 8.55 -2.89 -7.58
CA LYS A 88 8.74 -4.10 -8.39
C LYS A 88 10.21 -4.20 -8.79
N LEU A 89 10.88 -5.27 -8.38
CA LEU A 89 12.22 -5.62 -8.84
C LEU A 89 12.16 -6.47 -10.11
N GLN A 90 13.11 -6.26 -11.04
CA GLN A 90 13.19 -7.05 -12.28
C GLN A 90 14.02 -8.32 -12.10
N SER A 91 14.95 -8.34 -11.14
CA SER A 91 15.76 -9.51 -10.79
C SER A 91 16.01 -9.55 -9.29
N LYS A 92 16.30 -10.74 -8.73
CA LYS A 92 16.56 -10.88 -7.29
C LYS A 92 17.79 -10.11 -6.81
N ASN A 93 18.74 -9.87 -7.72
CA ASN A 93 20.02 -9.22 -7.42
C ASN A 93 20.03 -7.74 -7.86
N SER A 94 18.91 -7.19 -8.31
CA SER A 94 18.86 -5.77 -8.69
C SER A 94 19.07 -4.90 -7.45
N ALA A 95 20.02 -3.97 -7.52
CA ALA A 95 20.18 -2.96 -6.49
C ALA A 95 18.90 -2.14 -6.36
N ILE A 96 18.38 -2.02 -5.14
CA ILE A 96 17.24 -1.15 -4.86
C ILE A 96 17.81 0.26 -4.69
N ALA A 97 17.52 1.15 -5.63
CA ALA A 97 17.82 2.56 -5.46
C ALA A 97 16.95 3.09 -4.32
N LEU A 98 17.54 3.21 -3.13
CA LEU A 98 16.90 3.85 -2.00
C LEU A 98 17.09 5.35 -2.20
N ASN A 99 16.00 6.07 -2.48
CA ASN A 99 16.00 7.54 -2.38
C ASN A 99 16.08 7.91 -0.89
N SER A 100 17.24 7.69 -0.28
CA SER A 100 17.47 7.70 1.16
C SER A 100 17.75 9.10 1.71
N SER A 101 17.07 10.13 1.21
CA SER A 101 17.09 11.42 1.90
C SER A 101 16.15 11.33 3.10
N TYR A 102 16.64 11.61 4.30
CA TYR A 102 15.78 11.74 5.48
C TYR A 102 14.64 12.74 5.21
N PRO A 103 13.44 12.53 5.81
CA PRO A 103 12.35 13.49 5.70
C PRO A 103 12.85 14.89 6.06
N LYS A 104 12.76 15.83 5.12
CA LYS A 104 13.19 17.22 5.36
C LYS A 104 12.29 17.93 6.37
N HIS A 105 11.08 17.44 6.56
CA HIS A 105 10.10 17.96 7.50
C HIS A 105 9.39 16.79 8.18
N LEU A 106 9.21 16.90 9.49
CA LEU A 106 8.39 16.01 10.29
C LEU A 106 7.08 16.74 10.63
N ILE A 107 5.94 16.10 10.41
CA ILE A 107 4.65 16.65 10.86
C ILE A 107 4.52 16.32 12.35
N PHE A 108 4.84 17.28 13.20
CA PHE A 108 4.55 17.18 14.63
C PHE A 108 3.07 17.47 14.86
N THR A 109 2.35 16.54 15.47
CA THR A 109 0.99 16.83 15.96
C THR A 109 1.15 17.85 17.08
N GLN A 110 0.78 19.11 16.83
CA GLN A 110 0.73 20.11 17.88
C GLN A 110 -0.44 19.74 18.79
N ILE A 111 -0.17 19.02 19.88
CA ILE A 111 -1.13 18.86 20.97
C ILE A 111 -1.27 20.26 21.58
N ARG A 112 -2.27 21.02 21.14
CA ARG A 112 -2.69 22.23 21.81
C ARG A 112 -3.43 21.80 23.07
N TYR A 113 -2.72 21.78 24.20
CA TYR A 113 -3.40 21.91 25.48
C TYR A 113 -3.98 23.31 25.53
N ASN A 114 -5.31 23.42 25.38
CA ASN A 114 -6.02 24.62 25.81
C ASN A 114 -6.01 24.60 27.34
N LEU A 115 -5.20 25.46 27.94
CA LEU A 115 -5.33 25.87 29.35
C LEU A 115 -6.46 26.89 29.48
#